data_AF-A0ABD3MPD3-F1
#
_entry.id   AF-A0ABD3MPD3-F1
#
_cell.length_a   1.000
_cell.length_b   1.000
_cell.length_c   1.000
_cell.angle_alpha   90.00
_cell.angle_beta   90.00
_cell.angle_gamma   90.00
#
_symmetry.space_group_name_H-M   'P 1'
#
loop_
_entity.id
_entity.type
_entity.pdbx_description
1 polymer ?
#
loop_
_entity_poly.entity_id
_entity_poly.type
_entity_poly.pdbx_seq_one_letter_code
_entity_poly.pdbx_strand_id
1 'polypeptide(L)'
;MTPILVAITTFLSMVNELHAFVPRNNVQSIGTTCIIHRMAKNDKASVQEARQLLEEGYKKQIFGRKPLKLDYRTSRRWIQKNWAPKSKEEFYDLVANGNLRTPYISKQPEQYYGDRGEWISWDHYLLVTDEEDDENGIVEHQVTKWG
;
A
#
# COMPACT_ATOMS: atom_id res chain seq x y z
N MET A 1 32.95 -51.11 -5.07
CA MET A 1 31.74 -51.57 -5.80
C MET A 1 30.53 -51.12 -5.01
N THR A 2 29.84 -50.08 -5.49
CA THR A 2 28.88 -49.29 -4.72
C THR A 2 27.46 -49.88 -4.77
N PRO A 3 26.73 -49.99 -3.64
CA PRO A 3 25.41 -50.63 -3.54
C PRO A 3 24.24 -49.83 -4.15
N ILE A 4 24.49 -48.66 -4.73
CA ILE A 4 23.45 -47.73 -5.20
C ILE A 4 22.80 -48.19 -6.52
N LEU A 5 23.51 -48.96 -7.35
CA LEU A 5 22.99 -49.39 -8.66
C LEU A 5 22.00 -50.58 -8.60
N VAL A 6 21.93 -51.32 -7.50
CA VAL A 6 21.03 -52.50 -7.37
C VAL A 6 19.61 -52.09 -6.99
N ALA A 7 19.42 -50.92 -6.38
CA ALA A 7 18.09 -50.45 -5.96
C ALA A 7 17.27 -49.83 -7.12
N ILE A 8 17.91 -49.32 -8.17
CA ILE A 8 17.20 -48.65 -9.28
C ILE A 8 16.58 -49.67 -10.25
N THR A 9 17.20 -50.85 -10.41
CA THR A 9 16.70 -51.87 -11.34
C THR A 9 15.50 -52.65 -10.82
N THR A 10 15.30 -52.73 -9.50
CA THR A 10 14.12 -53.39 -8.91
C THR A 10 12.86 -52.53 -8.96
N PHE A 11 13.00 -51.19 -8.90
CA PHE A 11 11.83 -50.29 -8.94
C PHE A 11 11.19 -50.20 -10.34
N LEU A 12 11.99 -50.38 -11.41
CA LEU A 12 11.49 -50.38 -12.79
C LEU A 12 10.77 -51.68 -13.19
N SER A 13 10.98 -52.79 -12.47
CA SER A 13 10.25 -54.05 -12.71
C SER A 13 8.84 -54.04 -12.14
N MET A 14 8.52 -53.19 -11.16
CA MET A 14 7.16 -53.12 -10.57
C MET A 14 6.22 -52.19 -11.32
N VAL A 15 6.73 -51.27 -12.17
CA VAL A 15 5.88 -50.33 -12.93
C VAL A 15 5.35 -50.96 -14.23
N ASN A 16 5.94 -52.06 -14.70
CA ASN A 16 5.58 -52.66 -15.99
C ASN A 16 4.45 -53.72 -15.93
N GLU A 17 3.91 -54.01 -14.75
CA GLU A 17 2.86 -55.03 -14.54
C GLU A 17 1.48 -54.47 -14.13
N LEU A 18 1.25 -53.16 -14.31
CA LEU A 18 -0.05 -52.51 -14.09
C LEU A 18 -0.69 -51.98 -15.38
N HIS A 19 -0.37 -52.60 -16.53
CA HIS A 19 -0.93 -52.26 -17.84
C HIS A 19 -1.92 -53.30 -18.39
N ALA A 20 -2.61 -54.04 -17.53
CA ALA A 20 -3.67 -54.95 -17.95
C ALA A 20 -4.80 -54.97 -16.94
N PHE A 21 -5.71 -54.00 -17.03
CA PHE A 21 -7.16 -54.19 -16.87
C PHE A 21 -7.87 -52.82 -16.85
N VAL A 22 -8.08 -52.22 -18.02
CA VAL A 22 -9.12 -51.18 -18.15
C VAL A 22 -10.10 -51.68 -19.19
N PRO A 23 -11.35 -52.02 -18.81
CA PRO A 23 -12.36 -52.41 -19.78
C PRO A 23 -12.64 -51.24 -20.72
N ARG A 24 -12.63 -51.53 -22.03
CA ARG A 24 -13.14 -50.62 -23.07
C ARG A 24 -14.67 -50.53 -22.93
N ASN A 25 -15.12 -49.78 -21.95
CA ASN A 25 -16.51 -49.37 -21.89
C ASN A 25 -16.69 -48.13 -22.75
N ASN A 26 -17.29 -48.39 -23.89
CA ASN A 26 -18.10 -47.51 -24.71
C ASN A 26 -18.93 -46.55 -23.83
N VAL A 27 -18.38 -45.38 -23.51
CA VAL A 27 -19.09 -44.25 -22.91
C VAL A 27 -18.98 -43.10 -23.90
N GLN A 28 -20.15 -42.65 -24.33
CA GLN A 28 -20.38 -41.55 -25.26
C GLN A 28 -19.45 -40.36 -24.98
N SER A 29 -18.54 -40.11 -25.93
CA SER A 29 -17.61 -38.97 -25.99
C SER A 29 -18.32 -37.66 -26.36
N ILE A 30 -19.43 -37.34 -25.70
CA ILE A 30 -20.19 -36.10 -25.93
C ILE A 30 -20.69 -35.58 -24.58
N GLY A 31 -19.80 -35.02 -23.77
CA GLY A 31 -20.22 -34.36 -22.54
C GLY A 31 -19.12 -33.87 -21.61
N THR A 32 -17.95 -34.49 -21.63
CA THR A 32 -16.89 -34.20 -20.63
C THR A 32 -16.18 -32.87 -20.89
N THR A 33 -16.02 -32.46 -22.16
CA THR A 33 -15.36 -31.20 -22.52
C THR A 33 -16.17 -29.97 -22.11
N CYS A 34 -17.51 -30.09 -22.00
CA CYS A 34 -18.39 -29.01 -21.59
C CYS A 34 -18.35 -28.75 -20.06
N ILE A 35 -18.06 -29.79 -19.26
CA ILE A 35 -18.00 -29.68 -17.80
C ILE A 35 -16.70 -28.99 -17.36
N ILE A 36 -15.56 -29.33 -17.98
CA ILE A 36 -14.25 -28.72 -17.67
C ILE A 36 -14.23 -27.22 -18.03
N HIS A 37 -14.83 -26.82 -19.16
CA HIS A 37 -14.95 -25.40 -19.54
C HIS A 37 -15.88 -24.61 -18.61
N ARG A 38 -16.89 -25.25 -18.01
CA ARG A 38 -17.80 -24.61 -17.05
C ARG A 38 -17.13 -24.40 -15.69
N MET A 39 -16.33 -25.36 -15.24
CA MET A 39 -15.56 -25.24 -13.99
C MET A 39 -14.50 -24.13 -14.07
N ALA A 40 -13.70 -24.07 -15.15
CA ALA A 40 -12.68 -23.03 -15.31
C ALA A 40 -13.24 -21.60 -15.48
N LYS A 41 -14.50 -21.45 -15.93
CA LYS A 41 -15.18 -20.14 -15.99
C LYS A 41 -15.68 -19.69 -14.62
N ASN A 42 -16.10 -20.62 -13.76
CA ASN A 42 -16.47 -20.30 -12.38
C ASN A 42 -15.25 -19.87 -11.57
N ASP A 43 -14.07 -20.45 -11.81
CA ASP A 43 -12.83 -20.06 -11.11
C ASP A 43 -12.36 -18.65 -11.46
N LYS A 44 -12.54 -18.20 -12.71
CA LYS A 44 -12.17 -16.83 -13.09
C LYS A 44 -13.15 -15.79 -12.54
N ALA A 45 -14.44 -16.12 -12.53
CA ALA A 45 -15.46 -15.25 -11.95
C ALA A 45 -15.26 -15.11 -10.43
N SER A 46 -14.95 -16.20 -9.72
CA SER A 46 -14.69 -16.16 -8.28
C SER A 46 -13.42 -15.38 -7.92
N VAL A 47 -12.36 -15.47 -8.74
CA VAL A 47 -11.14 -14.68 -8.57
C VAL A 47 -11.39 -13.18 -8.77
N GLN A 48 -12.23 -12.81 -9.74
CA GLN A 48 -12.59 -11.41 -9.97
C GLN A 48 -13.41 -10.83 -8.81
N GLU A 49 -14.37 -11.58 -8.29
CA GLU A 49 -15.17 -11.17 -7.12
C GLU A 49 -14.30 -11.05 -5.86
N ALA A 50 -13.44 -12.03 -5.58
CA ALA A 50 -12.50 -11.96 -4.47
C ALA A 50 -11.57 -10.74 -4.58
N ARG A 51 -11.10 -10.42 -5.79
CA ARG A 51 -10.32 -9.21 -6.03
C ARG A 51 -11.11 -7.93 -5.76
N GLN A 52 -12.37 -7.85 -6.22
CA GLN A 52 -13.22 -6.69 -5.96
C GLN A 52 -13.45 -6.49 -4.46
N LEU A 53 -13.75 -7.55 -3.71
CA LEU A 53 -13.92 -7.49 -2.25
C LEU A 53 -12.66 -7.01 -1.54
N LEU A 54 -11.48 -7.48 -1.98
CA LEU A 54 -10.20 -7.01 -1.46
C LEU A 54 -9.96 -5.53 -1.78
N GLU A 55 -10.25 -5.09 -3.01
CA GLU A 55 -10.11 -3.69 -3.41
C GLU A 55 -11.08 -2.76 -2.65
N GLU A 56 -12.31 -3.20 -2.41
CA GLU A 56 -13.30 -2.46 -1.63
C GLU A 56 -12.91 -2.36 -0.14
N GLY A 57 -12.44 -3.47 0.44
CA GLY A 57 -11.92 -3.50 1.81
C GLY A 57 -10.71 -2.55 1.97
N TYR A 58 -9.78 -2.60 1.03
CA TYR A 58 -8.60 -1.74 1.02
C TYR A 58 -8.96 -0.26 0.84
N LYS A 59 -9.88 0.07 -0.07
CA LYS A 59 -10.39 1.44 -0.26
C LYS A 59 -11.00 1.97 1.04
N LYS A 60 -11.88 1.20 1.70
CA LYS A 60 -12.47 1.60 2.99
C LYS A 60 -11.40 1.87 4.05
N GLN A 61 -10.36 1.04 4.10
CA GLN A 61 -9.25 1.22 5.04
C GLN A 61 -8.42 2.48 4.76
N ILE A 62 -8.14 2.80 3.49
CA ILE A 62 -7.41 4.02 3.14
C ILE A 62 -8.24 5.26 3.43
N PHE A 63 -9.50 5.30 3.00
CA PHE A 63 -10.36 6.47 3.13
C PHE A 63 -10.80 6.75 4.58
N GLY A 64 -10.77 5.74 5.46
CA GLY A 64 -11.04 5.93 6.89
C GLY A 64 -9.90 6.61 7.65
N ARG A 65 -8.69 6.70 7.08
CA ARG A 65 -7.57 7.37 7.73
C ARG A 65 -7.70 8.87 7.56
N LYS A 66 -7.64 9.61 8.68
CA LYS A 66 -7.49 11.07 8.63
C LYS A 66 -6.22 11.41 7.83
N PRO A 67 -6.27 12.34 6.86
CA PRO A 67 -5.08 12.79 6.15
C PRO A 67 -4.03 13.25 7.18
N LEU A 68 -2.86 12.63 7.17
CA LEU A 68 -1.76 13.05 8.03
C LEU A 68 -1.31 14.43 7.56
N LYS A 69 -1.47 15.43 8.43
CA LYS A 69 -0.88 16.76 8.21
C LYS A 69 0.61 16.68 8.48
N LEU A 70 1.35 17.61 7.90
CA LEU A 70 2.77 17.76 8.17
C LEU A 70 3.00 18.10 9.64
N ASP A 71 4.17 17.73 10.15
CA ASP A 71 4.62 18.15 11.47
C ASP A 71 4.87 19.66 11.53
N TYR A 72 4.78 20.25 12.72
CA TYR A 72 4.85 21.69 12.93
C TYR A 72 6.04 22.35 12.21
N ARG A 73 7.26 21.83 12.39
CA ARG A 73 8.49 22.37 11.80
C ARG A 73 8.46 22.35 10.27
N THR A 74 7.99 21.24 9.69
CA THR A 74 7.91 21.07 8.23
C THR A 74 6.82 21.98 7.64
N SER A 75 5.68 22.09 8.32
CA SER A 75 4.57 22.97 7.93
C SER A 75 4.95 24.45 7.98
N ARG A 76 5.63 24.88 9.05
CA ARG A 76 6.21 26.23 9.23
C ARG A 76 7.13 26.58 8.06
N ARG A 77 8.18 25.77 7.85
CA ARG A 77 9.15 25.98 6.76
C ARG A 77 8.47 26.05 5.39
N TRP A 78 7.48 25.20 5.16
CA TRP A 78 6.74 25.21 3.90
C TRP A 78 5.96 26.52 3.71
N ILE A 79 5.23 26.99 4.72
CA ILE A 79 4.48 28.25 4.64
C ILE A 79 5.41 29.44 4.44
N GLN A 80 6.50 29.50 5.19
CA GLN A 80 7.50 30.56 5.09
C GLN A 80 8.15 30.60 3.71
N LYS A 81 8.49 29.43 3.15
CA LYS A 81 9.15 29.35 1.84
C LYS A 81 8.24 29.71 0.66
N ASN A 82 6.95 29.37 0.73
CA ASN A 82 6.04 29.50 -0.42
C ASN A 82 5.20 30.78 -0.40
N TRP A 83 4.79 31.24 0.78
CA TRP A 83 3.83 32.34 0.91
C TRP A 83 4.31 33.47 1.82
N ALA A 84 5.07 33.15 2.87
CA ALA A 84 5.59 34.11 3.84
C ALA A 84 4.56 35.15 4.38
N PRO A 85 3.33 34.74 4.76
CA PRO A 85 2.38 35.70 5.33
C PRO A 85 2.92 36.22 6.67
N LYS A 86 2.73 37.50 6.95
CA LYS A 86 3.31 38.17 8.12
C LYS A 86 2.36 38.22 9.31
N SER A 87 1.07 38.00 9.07
CA SER A 87 0.05 38.02 10.13
C SER A 87 -0.92 36.84 10.03
N LYS A 88 -1.63 36.62 11.13
CA LYS A 88 -2.69 35.62 11.24
C LYS A 88 -3.80 35.88 10.21
N GLU A 89 -4.17 37.14 10.03
CA GLU A 89 -5.21 37.59 9.10
C GLU A 89 -4.81 37.26 7.65
N GLU A 90 -3.58 37.62 7.26
CA GLU A 90 -3.07 37.33 5.92
C GLU A 90 -3.03 35.82 5.64
N PHE A 91 -2.67 35.02 6.65
CA PHE A 91 -2.74 33.56 6.52
C PHE A 91 -4.17 33.08 6.27
N TYR A 92 -5.17 33.59 6.99
CA TYR A 92 -6.57 33.20 6.76
C TYR A 92 -7.09 33.71 5.43
N ASP A 93 -6.65 34.85 4.95
CA ASP A 93 -6.99 35.34 3.61
C ASP A 93 -6.44 34.39 2.54
N LEU A 94 -5.23 33.84 2.70
CA LEU A 94 -4.69 32.81 1.81
C LEU A 94 -5.51 31.52 1.82
N VAL A 95 -6.06 31.14 2.98
CA VAL A 95 -6.95 29.99 3.12
C VAL A 95 -8.30 30.26 2.46
N ALA A 96 -8.90 31.43 2.71
CA ALA A 96 -10.21 31.83 2.22
C ALA A 96 -10.23 32.01 0.70
N ASN A 97 -9.18 32.63 0.14
CA ASN A 97 -9.00 32.79 -1.30
C ASN A 97 -8.70 31.47 -2.01
N GLY A 98 -8.43 30.40 -1.26
CA GLY A 98 -8.09 29.09 -1.83
C GLY A 98 -6.69 29.05 -2.45
N ASN A 99 -5.80 29.99 -2.11
CA ASN A 99 -4.39 29.94 -2.49
C ASN A 99 -3.67 28.80 -1.75
N LEU A 100 -4.04 28.56 -0.49
CA LEU A 100 -3.56 27.43 0.29
C LEU A 100 -4.37 26.15 0.00
N ARG A 101 -4.14 25.53 -1.16
CA ARG A 101 -4.82 24.26 -1.57
C ARG A 101 -4.18 23.00 -1.01
N THR A 102 -3.00 23.10 -0.41
CA THR A 102 -2.21 21.93 -0.01
C THR A 102 -2.91 21.14 1.09
N PRO A 103 -3.31 19.88 0.86
CA PRO A 103 -4.08 19.10 1.84
C PRO A 103 -3.27 18.75 3.09
N TYR A 104 -1.95 18.82 3.02
CA TYR A 104 -1.04 18.47 4.12
C TYR A 104 -0.78 19.61 5.10
N ILE A 105 -1.14 20.85 4.75
CA ILE A 105 -1.04 21.99 5.67
C ILE A 105 -2.35 22.10 6.45
N SER A 106 -2.25 22.37 7.75
CA SER A 106 -3.43 22.65 8.56
C SER A 106 -4.01 24.03 8.21
N LYS A 107 -5.32 24.10 8.01
CA LYS A 107 -6.06 25.37 7.83
C LYS A 107 -6.28 26.10 9.16
N GLN A 108 -6.09 25.39 10.28
CA GLN A 108 -6.21 25.88 11.64
C GLN A 108 -4.97 25.38 12.41
N PRO A 109 -3.78 25.96 12.15
CA PRO A 109 -2.53 25.45 12.72
C PRO A 109 -2.49 25.59 14.24
N GLU A 110 -3.01 26.70 14.78
CA GLU A 110 -3.11 26.96 16.23
C GLU A 110 -3.83 25.83 16.97
N GLN A 111 -4.99 25.40 16.48
CA GLN A 111 -5.72 24.29 17.07
C GLN A 111 -5.03 22.94 16.82
N TYR A 112 -4.65 22.66 15.57
CA TYR A 112 -4.10 21.35 15.20
C TYR A 112 -2.77 21.02 15.91
N TYR A 113 -1.86 21.99 15.99
CA TYR A 113 -0.60 21.82 16.69
C TYR A 113 -0.74 22.08 18.20
N GLY A 114 -1.73 22.88 18.61
CA GLY A 114 -2.06 23.09 20.03
C GLY A 114 -2.51 21.79 20.69
N ASP A 115 -3.39 21.04 20.03
CA ASP A 115 -3.84 19.71 20.49
C ASP A 115 -2.68 18.71 20.62
N ARG A 116 -1.59 18.90 19.87
CA ARG A 116 -0.37 18.08 19.92
C ARG A 116 0.68 18.60 20.90
N GLY A 117 0.51 19.79 21.47
CA GLY A 117 1.52 20.46 22.28
C GLY A 117 2.75 20.95 21.48
N GLU A 118 2.64 21.07 20.16
CA GLU A 118 3.71 21.53 19.26
C GLU A 118 3.58 23.03 18.93
N TRP A 119 2.48 23.66 19.32
CA TRP A 119 2.21 25.08 19.02
C TRP A 119 2.97 26.02 19.95
N ILE A 120 3.74 26.94 19.34
CA ILE A 120 4.52 27.97 20.05
C ILE A 120 3.81 29.31 19.98
N SER A 121 3.82 29.95 18.81
CA SER A 121 3.14 31.23 18.56
C SER A 121 2.93 31.44 17.07
N TRP A 122 2.08 32.42 16.73
CA TRP A 122 1.89 32.85 15.34
C TRP A 122 3.17 33.45 14.75
N ASP A 123 3.87 34.29 15.52
CA ASP A 123 5.12 34.91 15.09
C ASP A 123 6.16 33.84 14.78
N HIS A 124 6.30 32.83 15.64
CA HIS A 124 7.21 31.73 15.39
C HIS A 124 6.80 30.93 14.13
N TYR A 125 5.51 30.66 13.95
CA TYR A 125 5.01 29.87 12.82
C TYR A 125 5.13 30.60 11.46
N LEU A 126 5.06 31.93 11.46
CA LEU A 126 5.00 32.73 10.24
C LEU A 126 6.31 33.45 9.91
N LEU A 127 7.05 33.88 10.92
CA LEU A 127 8.28 34.65 10.74
C LEU A 127 9.50 33.73 10.75
N VAL A 128 10.42 34.02 9.83
CA VAL A 128 11.73 33.38 9.81
C VAL A 128 12.52 33.95 10.98
N THR A 129 12.76 33.11 11.99
CA THR A 129 13.77 33.37 13.01
C THR A 129 15.03 32.67 12.54
N ASP A 130 16.11 33.41 12.35
CA ASP A 130 17.37 32.90 11.79
C ASP A 130 18.14 31.95 12.73
N GLU A 131 17.56 31.57 13.88
CA GLU A 131 18.30 31.01 15.01
C GLU A 131 18.15 29.49 15.24
N GLU A 132 17.34 28.75 14.47
CA GLU A 132 16.94 27.38 14.86
C GLU A 132 17.14 26.23 13.84
N ASP A 133 17.77 26.45 12.69
CA ASP A 133 17.76 25.46 11.59
C ASP A 133 19.07 24.71 11.31
N ASP A 134 20.05 24.81 12.19
CA ASP A 134 21.40 24.26 11.96
C ASP A 134 21.61 22.86 12.54
N GLU A 135 20.81 22.44 13.53
CA GLU A 135 20.99 21.16 14.20
C GLU A 135 19.66 20.42 14.37
N ASN A 136 19.26 19.62 13.38
CA ASN A 136 18.79 18.25 13.66
C ASN A 136 18.41 17.50 12.37
N GLY A 137 19.27 16.54 12.04
CA GLY A 137 18.86 15.21 11.61
C GLY A 137 18.01 15.14 10.35
N ILE A 138 18.68 15.13 9.19
CA ILE A 138 18.27 14.22 8.13
C ILE A 138 18.25 12.83 8.78
N VAL A 139 17.08 12.39 9.25
CA VAL A 139 16.88 10.98 9.58
C VAL A 139 16.94 10.30 8.23
N GLU A 140 18.14 9.85 7.87
CA GLU A 140 18.41 9.03 6.71
C GLU A 140 17.48 7.82 6.82
N HIS A 141 16.33 7.94 6.18
CA HIS A 141 15.35 6.88 6.09
C HIS A 141 16.05 5.81 5.24
N GLN A 142 16.69 4.85 5.93
CA GLN A 142 17.34 3.71 5.33
C GLN A 142 16.30 3.01 4.46
N VAL A 143 16.31 3.32 3.16
CA VAL A 143 15.54 2.60 2.15
C VAL A 143 16.18 1.22 2.09
N THR A 144 15.68 0.30 2.90
CA THR A 144 16.05 -1.11 2.82
C THR A 144 15.67 -1.59 1.43
N LYS A 145 16.71 -1.68 0.58
CA LYS A 145 16.67 -2.25 -0.76
C LYS A 145 16.13 -3.67 -0.65
N TRP A 146 14.90 -3.89 -1.10
CA TRP A 146 14.35 -5.23 -1.26
C TRP A 146 15.15 -5.92 -2.37
N GLY A 147 15.96 -6.89 -1.97
CA GLY A 147 16.59 -7.87 -2.85
C GLY A 147 15.70 -9.09 -3.05
#